data_AF-A0A7W2RUI2-F1
#
_entry.id   AF-A0A7W2RUI2-F1
#
_cell.length_a   1.000
_cell.length_b   1.000
_cell.length_c   1.000
_cell.angle_alpha   90.00
_cell.angle_beta   90.00
_cell.angle_gamma   90.00
#
_symmetry.space_group_name_H-M   'P 1'
#
loop_
_entity.id
_entity.type
_entity.pdbx_description
1 polymer ?
#
loop_
_entity_poly.entity_id
_entity_poly.type
_entity_poly.pdbx_seq_one_letter_code
_entity_poly.pdbx_strand_id
1 'polypeptide(L)'
;MNKSELLNKIDQLRDAAENFEGYEKFAAKDDISNLKIKVNGMIISDIANKMSSISLPEIEDMDDQIKLANDAIESNESRVSAFNSAYGFLKNALGIVL
;
A
#
# COMPACT_ATOMS: atom_id res chain seq x y z
N MET A 1 -3.19 10.37 22.77
CA MET A 1 -1.79 10.03 23.04
C MET A 1 -1.25 9.19 21.90
N ASN A 2 -0.15 9.59 21.29
CA ASN A 2 0.56 8.80 20.28
C ASN A 2 1.58 7.83 20.93
N LYS A 3 2.20 6.93 20.15
CA LYS A 3 3.17 5.95 20.68
C LYS A 3 4.35 6.62 21.41
N SER A 4 4.85 7.73 20.89
CA SER A 4 5.96 8.47 21.51
C SER A 4 5.56 8.99 22.90
N GLU A 5 4.35 9.55 23.02
CA GLU A 5 3.80 10.02 24.29
C GLU A 5 3.58 8.89 25.30
N LEU A 6 3.15 7.71 24.84
CA LEU A 6 3.01 6.51 25.67
C LEU A 6 4.37 5.97 26.16
N LEU A 7 5.36 5.89 25.27
CA LEU A 7 6.71 5.45 25.63
C LEU A 7 7.36 6.41 26.64
N ASN A 8 7.20 7.73 26.45
CA ASN A 8 7.67 8.73 27.40
C ASN A 8 7.02 8.57 28.79
N LYS A 9 5.70 8.28 28.85
CA LYS A 9 5.03 8.00 30.13
C LYS A 9 5.50 6.69 30.77
N ILE A 10 5.80 5.66 29.98
CA ILE A 10 6.35 4.40 30.48
C ILE A 10 7.75 4.60 31.06
N ASP A 11 8.58 5.43 30.43
CA ASP A 11 9.90 5.74 30.96
C ASP A 11 9.79 6.56 32.27
N GLN A 12 8.83 7.48 32.37
CA GLN A 12 8.52 8.16 33.65
C GLN A 12 8.06 7.20 34.75
N LEU A 13 7.25 6.19 34.43
CA LEU A 13 6.84 5.15 35.38
C LEU A 13 8.05 4.32 35.83
N ARG A 14 8.98 4.03 34.93
CA ARG A 14 10.22 3.30 35.25
C ARG A 14 11.08 4.08 36.24
N ASP A 15 11.20 5.39 36.05
CA ASP A 15 11.97 6.26 36.96
C ASP A 15 11.25 6.39 38.31
N ALA A 16 9.92 6.48 38.31
CA ALA A 16 9.13 6.48 39.55
C ALA A 16 9.23 5.16 40.33
N ALA A 17 9.38 4.02 39.62
CA ALA A 17 9.57 2.71 40.21
C ALA A 17 10.87 2.59 41.01
N GLU A 18 11.84 3.49 40.81
CA GLU A 18 13.07 3.51 41.60
C GLU A 18 12.84 3.80 43.09
N ASN A 19 11.73 4.47 43.43
CA ASN A 19 11.35 4.82 44.80
C ASN A 19 10.79 3.64 45.62
N PHE A 20 10.52 2.49 44.98
CA PHE A 20 10.13 1.27 45.68
C PHE A 20 11.37 0.48 46.10
N GLU A 21 11.20 -0.42 47.07
CA GLU A 21 12.27 -1.31 47.52
C GLU A 21 11.85 -2.79 47.44
N GLY A 22 12.84 -3.68 47.44
CA GLY A 22 12.62 -5.12 47.51
C GLY A 22 11.72 -5.67 46.38
N TYR A 23 10.78 -6.52 46.76
CA TYR A 23 9.90 -7.22 45.82
C TYR A 23 8.94 -6.28 45.08
N GLU A 24 8.47 -5.21 45.72
CA GLU A 24 7.54 -4.25 45.08
C GLU A 24 8.20 -3.53 43.92
N LYS A 25 9.48 -3.16 44.07
CA LYS A 25 10.29 -2.59 42.98
C LYS A 25 10.41 -3.55 41.80
N PHE A 26 10.63 -4.82 42.09
CA PHE A 26 10.76 -5.85 41.07
C PHE A 26 9.45 -6.05 40.31
N ALA A 27 8.33 -6.23 41.02
CA ALA A 27 7.01 -6.40 40.42
C ALA A 27 6.61 -5.19 39.56
N ALA A 28 6.80 -3.97 40.07
CA ALA A 28 6.52 -2.75 39.32
C ALA A 28 7.36 -2.65 38.04
N LYS A 29 8.66 -2.97 38.09
CA LYS A 29 9.53 -2.97 36.91
C LYS A 29 9.16 -4.04 35.89
N ASP A 30 8.71 -5.21 36.34
CA ASP A 30 8.24 -6.27 35.45
C ASP A 30 6.98 -5.85 34.69
N ASP A 31 5.99 -5.29 35.42
CA ASP A 31 4.76 -4.75 34.82
C ASP A 31 5.05 -3.62 33.82
N ILE A 32 5.97 -2.71 34.15
CA ILE A 32 6.40 -1.61 33.26
C ILE A 32 7.09 -2.15 32.00
N SER A 33 7.95 -3.16 32.14
CA SER A 33 8.59 -3.85 31.01
C SER A 33 7.55 -4.51 30.10
N ASN A 34 6.57 -5.21 30.68
CA ASN A 34 5.47 -5.81 29.94
C ASN A 34 4.63 -4.75 29.21
N LEU A 35 4.41 -3.58 29.82
CA LEU A 35 3.73 -2.45 29.19
C LEU A 35 4.53 -1.91 27.99
N LYS A 36 5.85 -1.78 28.13
CA LYS A 36 6.75 -1.32 27.06
C LYS A 36 6.73 -2.27 25.86
N ILE A 37 6.73 -3.57 26.11
CA ILE A 37 6.63 -4.61 25.07
C ILE A 37 5.29 -4.50 24.33
N LYS A 38 4.17 -4.39 25.05
CA LYS A 38 2.83 -4.22 24.46
C LYS A 38 2.74 -2.97 23.59
N VAL A 39 3.22 -1.83 24.07
CA VAL A 39 3.21 -0.56 23.32
C VAL A 39 4.11 -0.62 22.09
N ASN A 40 5.24 -1.33 22.17
CA ASN A 40 6.09 -1.55 21.01
C ASN A 40 5.44 -2.45 19.96
N GLY A 41 4.70 -3.47 20.39
CA GLY A 41 3.92 -4.37 19.53
C GLY A 41 2.74 -3.72 18.82
N MET A 42 2.16 -2.63 19.35
CA MET A 42 1.03 -1.93 18.70
C MET A 42 1.36 -1.47 17.28
N ILE A 43 2.56 -0.90 17.04
CA ILE A 43 2.95 -0.49 15.68
C ILE A 43 3.05 -1.67 14.72
N ILE A 44 3.62 -2.79 15.17
CA ILE A 44 3.76 -3.97 14.32
C ILE A 44 2.38 -4.55 14.03
N SER A 45 1.49 -4.59 15.02
CA SER A 45 0.11 -5.03 14.85
C SER A 45 -0.68 -4.13 13.90
N ASP A 46 -0.51 -2.80 13.99
CA ASP A 46 -1.17 -1.84 13.09
C ASP A 46 -0.66 -2.00 11.65
N ILE A 47 0.65 -2.22 11.47
CA ILE A 47 1.25 -2.52 10.15
C ILE A 47 0.73 -3.86 9.61
N ALA A 48 0.68 -4.91 10.44
CA ALA A 48 0.16 -6.21 10.04
C ALA A 48 -1.34 -6.15 9.66
N ASN A 49 -2.14 -5.39 10.42
CA ASN A 49 -3.54 -5.12 10.11
C ASN A 49 -3.68 -4.34 8.80
N LYS A 50 -2.85 -3.31 8.58
CA LYS A 50 -2.80 -2.55 7.34
C LYS A 50 -2.45 -3.47 6.15
N MET A 51 -1.42 -4.30 6.28
CA MET A 51 -1.02 -5.27 5.25
C MET A 51 -2.11 -6.28 4.95
N SER A 52 -2.79 -6.79 5.98
CA SER A 52 -3.91 -7.75 5.82
C SER A 52 -5.14 -7.12 5.17
N SER A 53 -5.29 -5.78 5.27
CA SER A 53 -6.36 -5.03 4.61
C SER A 53 -6.07 -4.67 3.15
N ILE A 54 -4.84 -4.89 2.66
CA ILE A 54 -4.50 -4.70 1.25
C ILE A 54 -5.03 -5.90 0.49
N SER A 55 -6.23 -5.76 -0.09
CA SER A 55 -6.71 -6.68 -1.11
C SER A 55 -5.87 -6.46 -2.37
N LEU A 56 -4.99 -7.41 -2.68
CA LEU A 56 -4.36 -7.46 -3.99
C LEU A 56 -5.43 -7.92 -5.00
N PRO A 57 -5.47 -7.36 -6.22
CA PRO A 57 -6.31 -7.91 -7.28
C PRO A 57 -5.92 -9.37 -7.52
N GLU A 58 -6.90 -10.23 -7.83
CA GLU A 58 -6.57 -11.58 -8.24
C GLU A 58 -5.81 -11.53 -9.58
N ILE A 59 -4.93 -12.49 -9.83
CA ILE A 59 -4.15 -12.55 -11.07
C ILE A 59 -5.09 -12.57 -12.29
N GLU A 60 -6.27 -13.17 -12.15
CA GLU A 60 -7.33 -13.19 -13.16
C GLU A 60 -7.84 -11.77 -13.50
N ASP A 61 -8.06 -10.91 -12.49
CA ASP A 61 -8.46 -9.51 -12.72
C ASP A 61 -7.36 -8.73 -13.46
N MET A 62 -6.09 -9.02 -13.18
CA MET A 62 -4.97 -8.39 -13.88
C MET A 62 -4.87 -8.83 -15.34
N ASP A 63 -5.04 -10.12 -15.61
CA ASP A 63 -5.01 -10.68 -16.96
C ASP A 63 -6.17 -10.15 -17.81
N ASP A 64 -7.36 -9.99 -17.23
CA ASP A 64 -8.51 -9.38 -17.89
C ASP A 64 -8.27 -7.91 -18.26
N GLN A 65 -7.66 -7.13 -17.37
CA GLN A 65 -7.30 -5.73 -17.67
C GLN A 65 -6.21 -5.64 -18.74
N ILE A 66 -5.24 -6.55 -18.75
CA ILE A 66 -4.21 -6.63 -19.79
C ILE A 66 -4.85 -6.97 -21.15
N LYS A 67 -5.79 -7.92 -21.17
CA LYS A 67 -6.51 -8.29 -22.38
C LYS A 67 -7.33 -7.12 -22.93
N LEU A 68 -8.08 -6.41 -22.08
CA LEU A 68 -8.83 -5.21 -22.47
C LEU A 68 -7.91 -4.12 -23.06
N ALA A 69 -6.72 -3.94 -22.50
CA ALA A 69 -5.75 -2.99 -23.04
C ALA A 69 -5.24 -3.41 -24.43
N ASN A 70 -4.95 -4.70 -24.62
CA ASN A 70 -4.52 -5.23 -25.93
C ASN A 70 -5.62 -5.10 -26.99
N ASP A 71 -6.87 -5.42 -26.65
CA ASP A 71 -8.02 -5.28 -27.56
C ASP A 71 -8.23 -3.81 -28.00
N ALA A 72 -8.00 -2.86 -27.08
CA ALA A 72 -8.07 -1.43 -27.38
C ALA A 72 -6.97 -0.97 -28.35
N ILE A 73 -5.76 -1.54 -28.24
CA ILE A 73 -4.64 -1.27 -29.14
C ILE A 73 -4.97 -1.77 -30.55
N GLU A 74 -5.41 -3.02 -30.68
CA GLU A 74 -5.75 -3.63 -31.98
C GLU A 74 -6.89 -2.88 -32.68
N SER A 75 -7.91 -2.47 -31.92
CA SER A 75 -9.00 -1.64 -32.42
C SER A 75 -8.50 -0.29 -32.95
N ASN A 76 -7.56 0.33 -32.26
CA ASN A 76 -6.97 1.60 -32.72
C ASN A 76 -6.13 1.42 -33.99
N GLU A 77 -5.33 0.36 -34.08
CA GLU A 77 -4.56 0.04 -35.30
C GLU A 77 -5.49 -0.18 -36.50
N SER A 78 -6.60 -0.89 -36.30
CA SER A 78 -7.64 -1.11 -37.31
C SER A 78 -8.25 0.22 -37.79
N ARG A 79 -8.53 1.16 -36.86
CA ARG A 79 -9.03 2.50 -37.21
C ARG A 79 -8.02 3.29 -38.05
N VAL A 80 -6.74 3.24 -37.70
CA VAL A 80 -5.67 3.91 -38.47
C VAL A 80 -5.54 3.31 -39.86
N SER A 81 -5.60 1.98 -39.98
CA SER A 81 -5.56 1.29 -41.28
C SER A 81 -6.74 1.68 -42.17
N ALA A 82 -7.96 1.67 -41.63
CA ALA A 82 -9.16 2.09 -42.35
C ALA A 82 -9.07 3.56 -42.80
N PHE A 83 -8.58 4.44 -41.93
CA PHE A 83 -8.34 5.84 -42.27
C PHE A 83 -7.33 5.99 -43.41
N ASN A 84 -6.19 5.29 -43.34
CA ASN A 84 -5.16 5.33 -44.37
C ASN A 84 -5.69 4.80 -45.71
N SER A 85 -6.51 3.76 -45.68
CA SER A 85 -7.17 3.20 -46.87
C SER A 85 -8.13 4.22 -47.51
N ALA A 86 -9.00 4.83 -46.69
CA ALA A 86 -9.92 5.89 -47.14
C ALA A 86 -9.17 7.11 -47.70
N TYR A 87 -8.09 7.52 -47.03
CA TYR A 87 -7.23 8.61 -47.47
C TYR A 87 -6.53 8.29 -48.80
N GLY A 88 -6.04 7.07 -48.98
CA GLY A 88 -5.47 6.60 -50.25
C GLY A 88 -6.49 6.60 -51.39
N PHE A 89 -7.72 6.13 -51.12
CA PHE A 89 -8.81 6.20 -52.09
C PHE A 89 -9.11 7.64 -52.52
N LEU A 90 -9.21 8.57 -51.56
CA LEU A 90 -9.43 9.99 -51.84
C LEU A 90 -8.30 10.62 -52.65
N LYS A 91 -7.03 10.32 -52.32
CA LYS A 91 -5.87 10.77 -53.09
C LYS A 91 -5.92 10.32 -54.55
N ASN A 92 -6.23 9.04 -54.76
CA ASN A 92 -6.36 8.46 -56.10
C ASN A 92 -7.51 9.13 -56.89
N ALA A 93 -8.66 9.34 -56.24
CA ALA A 93 -9.81 9.99 -56.86
C ALA A 93 -9.54 11.46 -57.26
N LEU A 94 -8.67 12.15 -56.52
CA LEU A 94 -8.29 13.55 -56.78
C LEU A 94 -7.11 13.69 -57.75
N GLY A 95 -6.53 12.59 -58.25
CA GLY A 95 -5.40 12.63 -59.18
C GLY A 95 -4.10 13.15 -58.57
N ILE A 96 -4.00 13.18 -57.22
CA ILE A 96 -2.79 13.59 -56.50
C ILE A 96 -1.89 12.35 -56.41
N VAL A 97 -1.06 12.15 -57.45
CA VAL A 97 -0.06 11.09 -57.52
C VAL A 97 1.32 11.68 -57.20
N LEU A 98 2.00 11.09 -56.21
CA LEU A 98 3.46 11.09 -56.08
C LEU A 98 3.91 9.64 -56.02
#